data_AF-A0A1Q3BTJ4-F1
#
_entry.id   AF-A0A1Q3BTJ4-F1
#
_cell.length_a   1.000
_cell.length_b   1.000
_cell.length_c   1.000
_cell.angle_alpha   90.00
_cell.angle_beta   90.00
_cell.angle_gamma   90.00
#
_symmetry.space_group_name_H-M   'P 1'
#
loop_
_entity.id
_entity.type
_entity.pdbx_description
1 polymer ?
#
loop_
_entity_poly.entity_id
_entity_poly.type
_entity_poly.pdbx_seq_one_letter_code
_entity_poly.pdbx_strand_id
1 'polypeptide(L)'
;LDYDLWDMIVFGPEFPKEYISKPRIKYNEKEKEMLKLNAKAKHIIFCGLSSNEFDRISSCESVKEIWDMLEDFHEENNVEGVTSCLMALEVSENDSEEEDEVQFSFDELQNAYEKLYVKYENVCLKNKSLKKNSMSMSKEIENINSENSKYISEIESLKSKHSFYLNEIDVLNVSSKLSNDFMEENEKLKIEIDALKKYFSTFSNSSAKLDNLLGLQRCVFDKAGLGYEEMKNVEHFNNFFVKKNEP
;
A
#
# COMPACT_ATOMS: atom_id res chain seq x y z
N LEU A 1 6.22 -38.89 -31.01
CA LEU A 1 5.25 -38.87 -29.89
C LEU A 1 5.64 -37.69 -29.01
N ASP A 2 4.69 -36.87 -28.57
CA ASP A 2 4.96 -35.71 -27.71
C ASP A 2 5.11 -36.22 -26.27
N TYR A 3 6.35 -36.47 -25.84
CA TYR A 3 6.64 -37.12 -24.55
C TYR A 3 6.21 -36.26 -23.36
N ASP A 4 6.34 -34.93 -23.47
CA ASP A 4 5.92 -33.99 -22.42
C ASP A 4 4.40 -34.03 -22.19
N LEU A 5 3.64 -34.24 -23.27
CA LEU A 5 2.20 -34.40 -23.21
C LEU A 5 1.80 -35.75 -22.59
N TRP A 6 2.55 -36.82 -22.88
CA TRP A 6 2.33 -38.14 -22.30
C TRP A 6 2.64 -38.17 -20.81
N ASP A 7 3.74 -37.54 -20.40
CA ASP A 7 4.11 -37.40 -19.00
C ASP A 7 3.06 -36.59 -18.23
N MET A 8 2.46 -35.57 -18.86
CA MET A 8 1.36 -34.81 -18.27
C MET A 8 0.09 -35.65 -18.04
N ILE A 9 -0.19 -36.62 -18.93
CA ILE A 9 -1.34 -37.53 -18.80
C ILE A 9 -1.11 -38.54 -17.68
N VAL A 10 0.08 -39.15 -17.63
CA VAL A 10 0.40 -40.23 -16.68
C VAL A 10 0.70 -39.70 -15.27
N PHE A 11 1.53 -38.64 -15.16
CA PHE A 11 1.99 -38.14 -13.87
C PHE A 11 1.11 -37.01 -13.34
N GLY A 12 0.43 -36.28 -14.23
CA GLY A 12 -0.48 -35.19 -13.87
C GLY A 12 0.26 -33.93 -13.44
N PRO A 13 -0.47 -32.85 -13.11
CA PRO A 13 0.18 -31.63 -12.70
C PRO A 13 0.74 -31.73 -11.28
N GLU A 14 2.06 -31.70 -11.12
CA GLU A 14 2.76 -31.50 -9.84
C GLU A 14 2.55 -30.08 -9.27
N PHE A 15 1.39 -29.83 -8.68
CA PHE A 15 1.19 -28.65 -7.81
C PHE A 15 1.34 -29.03 -6.33
N PRO A 16 1.95 -28.17 -5.49
CA PRO A 16 1.76 -28.25 -4.05
C PRO A 16 0.27 -28.08 -3.73
N LYS A 17 -0.34 -29.03 -2.99
CA LYS A 17 -1.79 -29.12 -2.69
C LYS A 17 -2.34 -28.03 -1.74
N GLU A 18 -1.84 -26.81 -1.81
CA GLU A 18 -2.19 -25.72 -0.89
C GLU A 18 -2.72 -24.48 -1.62
N TYR A 19 -3.72 -24.63 -2.49
CA TYR A 19 -4.33 -23.49 -3.18
C TYR A 19 -5.84 -23.61 -3.33
N ILE A 20 -6.53 -23.77 -2.21
CA ILE A 20 -7.89 -23.28 -2.07
C ILE A 20 -7.78 -21.98 -1.27
N SER A 21 -8.04 -20.84 -1.92
CA SER A 21 -8.15 -19.49 -1.34
C SER A 21 -6.92 -18.57 -1.37
N LYS A 22 -6.38 -18.19 -2.55
CA LYS A 22 -5.75 -16.86 -2.73
C LYS A 22 -6.09 -16.24 -4.09
N PRO A 23 -6.71 -15.05 -4.18
CA PRO A 23 -7.17 -14.48 -5.45
C PRO A 23 -6.10 -13.72 -6.26
N ARG A 24 -4.80 -13.89 -5.98
CA ARG A 24 -3.74 -13.10 -6.65
C ARG A 24 -2.38 -13.77 -6.48
N ILE A 25 -2.10 -14.82 -7.26
CA ILE A 25 -0.72 -15.29 -7.45
C ILE A 25 -0.42 -15.26 -8.94
N LYS A 26 0.67 -14.57 -9.24
CA LYS A 26 1.25 -14.43 -10.56
C LYS A 26 1.88 -15.78 -10.88
N TYR A 27 1.20 -16.64 -11.65
CA TYR A 27 1.77 -17.92 -12.08
C TYR A 27 3.16 -17.69 -12.68
N ASN A 28 4.13 -18.51 -12.27
CA ASN A 28 5.45 -18.50 -12.87
C ASN A 28 5.37 -19.06 -14.32
N GLU A 29 6.42 -18.85 -15.12
CA GLU A 29 6.38 -19.27 -16.53
C GLU A 29 6.20 -20.79 -16.67
N LYS A 30 6.82 -21.59 -15.79
CA LYS A 30 6.72 -23.05 -15.80
C LYS A 30 5.31 -23.54 -15.47
N GLU A 31 4.67 -22.96 -14.45
CA GLU A 31 3.27 -23.24 -14.08
C GLU A 31 2.31 -22.93 -15.23
N LYS A 32 2.55 -21.82 -15.96
CA LYS A 32 1.75 -21.48 -17.13
C LYS A 32 1.94 -22.47 -18.27
N GLU A 33 3.17 -22.92 -18.54
CA GLU A 33 3.44 -23.94 -19.56
C GLU A 33 2.76 -25.26 -19.21
N MET A 34 2.81 -25.65 -17.95
CA MET A 34 2.18 -26.87 -17.44
C MET A 34 0.64 -26.84 -17.56
N LEU A 35 0.01 -25.70 -17.23
CA LEU A 35 -1.43 -25.51 -17.43
C LEU A 35 -1.81 -25.56 -18.92
N LYS A 36 -0.96 -25.02 -19.81
CA LYS A 36 -1.18 -25.13 -21.26
C LYS A 36 -1.09 -26.56 -21.75
N LEU A 37 -0.11 -27.33 -21.28
CA LEU A 37 0.03 -28.76 -21.62
C LEU A 37 -1.19 -29.56 -21.11
N ASN A 38 -1.62 -29.33 -19.87
CA ASN A 38 -2.84 -29.93 -19.31
C ASN A 38 -4.07 -29.65 -20.18
N ALA A 39 -4.29 -28.38 -20.57
CA ALA A 39 -5.41 -27.99 -21.41
C ALA A 39 -5.36 -28.63 -22.81
N LYS A 40 -4.17 -28.71 -23.41
CA LYS A 40 -3.95 -29.35 -24.71
C LYS A 40 -4.22 -30.85 -24.65
N ALA A 41 -3.76 -31.52 -23.60
CA ALA A 41 -3.99 -32.94 -23.38
C ALA A 41 -5.49 -33.24 -23.16
N LYS A 42 -6.17 -32.43 -22.34
CA LYS A 42 -7.64 -32.51 -22.16
C LYS A 42 -8.41 -32.41 -23.46
N HIS A 43 -8.05 -31.42 -24.30
CA HIS A 43 -8.71 -31.23 -25.58
C HIS A 43 -8.57 -32.46 -26.49
N ILE A 44 -7.37 -33.06 -26.53
CA ILE A 44 -7.12 -34.26 -27.33
C ILE A 44 -7.96 -35.45 -26.84
N ILE A 45 -8.05 -35.65 -25.52
CA ILE A 45 -8.89 -36.71 -24.95
C ILE A 45 -10.37 -36.46 -25.26
N PHE A 46 -10.88 -35.25 -25.06
CA PHE A 46 -12.28 -34.91 -25.37
C PHE A 46 -12.63 -35.05 -26.85
N CYS A 47 -11.69 -34.80 -27.77
CA CYS A 47 -11.91 -35.03 -29.18
C CYS A 47 -12.00 -36.51 -29.57
N GLY A 48 -11.45 -37.42 -28.75
CA GLY A 48 -11.43 -38.86 -29.01
C GLY A 48 -12.59 -39.65 -28.37
N LEU A 49 -13.38 -39.03 -27.49
CA LEU A 49 -14.42 -39.73 -26.71
C LEU A 49 -15.82 -39.54 -27.28
N SER A 50 -16.69 -40.52 -27.02
CA SER A 50 -18.11 -40.45 -27.34
C SER A 50 -18.87 -39.54 -26.36
N SER A 51 -20.03 -39.02 -26.76
CA SER A 51 -20.84 -38.11 -25.91
C SER A 51 -21.22 -38.72 -24.55
N ASN A 52 -21.36 -40.05 -24.48
CA ASN A 52 -21.71 -40.77 -23.25
C ASN A 52 -20.56 -40.79 -22.22
N GLU A 53 -19.32 -40.88 -22.70
CA GLU A 53 -18.12 -40.86 -21.85
C GLU A 53 -17.80 -39.43 -21.38
N PHE A 54 -18.08 -38.43 -22.23
CA PHE A 54 -17.81 -37.02 -21.98
C PHE A 54 -18.52 -36.46 -20.73
N ASP A 55 -19.80 -36.76 -20.55
CA ASP A 55 -20.61 -36.16 -19.46
C ASP A 55 -20.06 -36.50 -18.07
N ARG A 56 -19.43 -37.68 -17.91
CA ARG A 56 -18.88 -38.15 -16.63
C ARG A 56 -17.52 -37.53 -16.31
N ILE A 57 -16.65 -37.42 -17.30
CA ILE A 57 -15.31 -36.83 -17.15
C ILE A 57 -15.31 -35.29 -17.25
N SER A 58 -16.44 -34.68 -17.64
CA SER A 58 -16.58 -33.23 -17.81
C SER A 58 -16.27 -32.44 -16.54
N SER A 59 -16.46 -33.08 -15.37
CA SER A 59 -16.24 -32.49 -14.04
C SER A 59 -14.78 -32.55 -13.55
N CYS A 60 -13.91 -33.31 -14.21
CA CYS A 60 -12.52 -33.49 -13.80
C CYS A 60 -11.69 -32.22 -14.03
N GLU A 61 -10.83 -31.85 -13.07
CA GLU A 61 -10.05 -30.61 -13.09
C GLU A 61 -8.68 -30.79 -13.78
N SER A 62 -8.12 -32.00 -13.74
CA SER A 62 -6.85 -32.34 -14.39
C SER A 62 -7.00 -33.40 -15.49
N VAL A 63 -6.05 -33.46 -16.44
CA VAL A 63 -6.06 -34.51 -17.46
C VAL A 63 -5.79 -35.89 -16.87
N LYS A 64 -5.04 -35.95 -15.76
CA LYS A 64 -4.78 -37.19 -15.02
C LYS A 64 -6.05 -37.76 -14.39
N GLU A 65 -6.87 -36.93 -13.76
CA GLU A 65 -8.17 -37.38 -13.25
C GLU A 65 -9.07 -37.95 -14.34
N ILE A 66 -9.02 -37.36 -15.55
CA ILE A 66 -9.75 -37.88 -16.70
C ILE A 66 -9.19 -39.25 -17.10
N TRP A 67 -7.85 -39.39 -17.15
CA TRP A 67 -7.19 -40.64 -17.51
C TRP A 67 -7.48 -41.76 -16.50
N ASP A 68 -7.33 -41.49 -15.21
CA ASP A 68 -7.60 -42.44 -14.12
C ASP A 68 -9.08 -42.90 -14.15
N MET A 69 -10.02 -41.98 -14.40
CA MET A 69 -11.45 -42.30 -14.49
C MET A 69 -11.80 -43.14 -15.74
N LEU A 70 -11.10 -42.91 -16.86
CA LEU A 70 -11.26 -43.74 -18.06
C LEU A 70 -10.67 -45.13 -17.87
N GLU A 71 -9.55 -45.25 -17.16
CA GLU A 71 -8.93 -46.53 -16.80
C GLU A 71 -9.89 -47.37 -15.94
N ASP A 72 -10.48 -46.78 -14.90
CA ASP A 72 -11.50 -47.40 -14.06
C ASP A 72 -12.73 -47.85 -14.89
N PHE A 73 -13.22 -47.01 -15.80
CA PHE A 73 -14.39 -47.31 -16.65
C PHE A 73 -14.16 -48.50 -17.59
N HIS A 74 -12.98 -48.59 -18.19
CA HIS A 74 -12.66 -49.67 -19.12
C HIS A 74 -12.25 -50.96 -18.41
N GLU A 75 -11.80 -50.90 -17.15
CA GLU A 75 -11.67 -52.07 -16.29
C GLU A 75 -13.05 -52.64 -15.88
N GLU A 76 -14.04 -51.79 -15.60
CA GLU A 76 -15.39 -52.24 -15.17
C GLU A 76 -16.26 -52.74 -16.34
N ASN A 77 -16.19 -52.11 -17.52
CA ASN A 77 -17.03 -52.48 -18.69
C ASN A 77 -16.55 -53.70 -19.48
N ASN A 78 -15.35 -54.21 -19.23
CA ASN A 78 -14.83 -55.40 -19.94
C ASN A 78 -15.67 -56.66 -19.66
N VAL A 79 -16.51 -56.64 -18.63
CA VAL A 79 -17.41 -57.76 -18.26
C VAL A 79 -18.80 -57.65 -18.90
N GLU A 80 -19.28 -56.43 -19.18
CA GLU A 80 -20.67 -56.18 -19.60
C GLU A 80 -20.81 -55.80 -21.10
N GLY A 81 -19.79 -55.16 -21.69
CA GLY A 81 -19.79 -54.76 -23.11
C GLY A 81 -19.73 -55.92 -24.10
N VAL A 82 -19.03 -57.01 -23.75
CA VAL A 82 -19.00 -58.25 -24.55
C VAL A 82 -20.39 -58.89 -24.59
N THR A 83 -21.13 -58.82 -23.49
CA THR A 83 -22.47 -59.42 -23.34
C THR A 83 -23.54 -58.61 -24.08
N SER A 84 -23.49 -57.26 -24.04
CA SER A 84 -24.42 -56.41 -24.79
C SER A 84 -24.22 -56.46 -26.30
N CYS A 85 -22.97 -56.55 -26.80
CA CYS A 85 -22.73 -56.68 -28.24
C CYS A 85 -23.23 -58.03 -28.80
N LEU A 86 -23.17 -59.10 -28.01
CA LEU A 86 -23.74 -60.41 -28.37
C LEU A 86 -25.27 -60.36 -28.43
N MET A 87 -25.94 -59.65 -27.51
CA MET A 87 -27.41 -59.52 -27.52
C MET A 87 -27.94 -58.61 -28.64
N ALA A 88 -27.22 -57.54 -29.01
CA ALA A 88 -27.64 -56.65 -30.09
C ALA A 88 -27.62 -57.31 -31.49
N LEU A 89 -26.76 -58.32 -31.69
CA LEU A 89 -26.72 -59.10 -32.93
C LEU A 89 -27.93 -60.03 -33.07
N GLU A 90 -28.44 -60.59 -31.97
CA GLU A 90 -29.59 -61.50 -31.99
C GLU A 90 -30.95 -60.77 -32.11
N VAL A 91 -31.04 -59.51 -31.67
CA VAL A 91 -32.30 -58.75 -31.66
C VAL A 91 -32.60 -58.05 -33.00
N SER A 92 -31.63 -57.93 -33.90
CA SER A 92 -31.83 -57.26 -35.21
C SER A 92 -32.72 -58.02 -36.22
N GLU A 93 -33.10 -59.27 -35.93
CA GLU A 93 -33.92 -60.08 -36.85
C GLU A 93 -35.44 -59.93 -36.63
N ASN A 94 -35.90 -59.35 -35.52
CA ASN A 94 -37.32 -59.16 -35.25
C ASN A 94 -37.52 -57.82 -34.53
N ASP A 95 -37.99 -56.80 -35.25
CA ASP A 95 -39.26 -56.15 -34.93
C ASP A 95 -39.43 -54.89 -35.80
N SER A 96 -40.49 -54.94 -36.60
CA SER A 96 -41.06 -53.79 -37.29
C SER A 96 -41.96 -53.04 -36.31
N GLU A 97 -41.48 -51.95 -35.74
CA GLU A 97 -42.33 -50.98 -35.05
C GLU A 97 -42.31 -49.66 -35.83
N GLU A 98 -43.49 -49.28 -36.31
CA GLU A 98 -43.78 -48.01 -36.96
C GLU A 98 -43.55 -46.87 -35.95
N GLU A 99 -42.38 -46.22 -36.04
CA GLU A 99 -42.17 -44.90 -35.45
C GLU A 99 -43.04 -43.89 -36.23
N ASP A 100 -43.89 -43.13 -35.54
CA ASP A 100 -44.65 -42.00 -36.08
C ASP A 100 -43.67 -40.88 -36.50
N GLU A 101 -42.96 -41.11 -37.61
CA GLU A 101 -41.96 -40.22 -38.18
C GLU A 101 -42.70 -39.06 -38.85
N VAL A 102 -42.74 -37.90 -38.18
CA VAL A 102 -43.34 -36.67 -38.74
C VAL A 102 -42.56 -36.28 -39.99
N GLN A 103 -43.07 -36.70 -41.14
CA GLN A 103 -42.42 -36.55 -42.42
C GLN A 103 -42.59 -35.11 -42.92
N PHE A 104 -41.68 -34.22 -42.52
CA PHE A 104 -41.58 -32.88 -43.10
C PHE A 104 -41.39 -32.97 -44.61
N SER A 105 -42.10 -32.14 -45.37
CA SER A 105 -41.86 -32.02 -46.80
C SER A 105 -40.46 -31.44 -47.04
N PHE A 106 -39.78 -31.90 -48.08
CA PHE A 106 -38.47 -31.37 -48.48
C PHE A 106 -38.49 -29.84 -48.67
N ASP A 107 -39.59 -29.30 -49.19
CA ASP A 107 -39.76 -27.85 -49.39
C ASP A 107 -39.85 -27.08 -48.06
N GLU A 108 -40.44 -27.69 -47.02
CA GLU A 108 -40.54 -27.10 -45.68
C GLU A 108 -39.17 -27.04 -45.01
N LEU A 109 -38.39 -28.13 -45.15
CA LEU A 109 -37.03 -28.21 -44.63
C LEU A 109 -36.10 -27.20 -45.35
N GLN A 110 -36.21 -27.10 -46.68
CA GLN A 110 -35.44 -26.16 -47.49
C GLN A 110 -35.72 -24.70 -47.08
N ASN A 111 -37.00 -24.33 -46.92
CA ASN A 111 -37.40 -22.98 -46.50
C ASN A 111 -36.93 -22.67 -45.06
N ALA A 112 -37.00 -23.65 -44.15
CA ALA A 112 -36.48 -23.50 -42.80
C ALA A 112 -34.96 -23.28 -42.79
N TYR A 113 -34.21 -24.03 -43.62
CA TYR A 113 -32.77 -23.89 -43.76
C TYR A 113 -32.37 -22.52 -44.30
N GLU A 114 -33.05 -22.02 -45.34
CA GLU A 114 -32.74 -20.74 -45.95
C GLU A 114 -33.02 -19.56 -45.00
N LYS A 115 -34.13 -19.62 -44.24
CA LYS A 115 -34.40 -18.67 -43.15
C LYS A 115 -33.33 -18.71 -42.06
N LEU A 116 -32.84 -19.90 -41.71
CA LEU A 116 -31.78 -20.08 -40.73
C LEU A 116 -30.47 -19.47 -41.23
N TYR A 117 -30.12 -19.70 -42.50
CA TYR A 117 -28.91 -19.16 -43.12
C TYR A 117 -28.90 -17.63 -43.14
N VAL A 118 -30.01 -16.99 -43.56
CA VAL A 118 -30.14 -15.53 -43.54
C VAL A 118 -30.00 -14.97 -42.12
N LYS A 119 -30.57 -15.65 -41.11
CA LYS A 119 -30.39 -15.25 -39.70
C LYS A 119 -28.93 -15.38 -39.26
N TYR A 120 -28.26 -16.47 -39.62
CA TYR A 120 -26.85 -16.70 -39.31
C TYR A 120 -25.96 -15.59 -39.89
N GLU A 121 -26.13 -15.25 -41.17
CA GLU A 121 -25.36 -14.19 -41.84
C GLU A 121 -25.53 -12.82 -41.14
N ASN A 122 -26.76 -12.46 -40.80
CA ASN A 122 -27.06 -11.24 -40.05
C ASN A 122 -26.38 -11.20 -38.68
N VAL A 123 -26.37 -12.33 -37.96
CA VAL A 123 -25.68 -12.47 -36.67
C VAL A 123 -24.16 -12.31 -36.86
N CYS A 124 -23.57 -12.89 -37.89
CA CYS A 124 -22.14 -12.73 -38.21
C CYS A 124 -21.77 -11.26 -38.46
N LEU A 125 -22.56 -10.53 -39.24
CA LEU A 125 -22.35 -9.10 -39.48
C LEU A 125 -22.42 -8.29 -38.19
N LYS A 126 -23.44 -8.55 -37.36
CA LYS A 126 -23.60 -7.90 -36.05
C LYS A 126 -22.40 -8.18 -35.15
N ASN A 127 -21.92 -9.43 -35.11
CA ASN A 127 -20.78 -9.83 -34.28
C ASN A 127 -19.48 -9.14 -34.74
N LYS A 128 -19.28 -9.00 -36.05
CA LYS A 128 -18.14 -8.24 -36.61
C LYS A 128 -18.16 -6.77 -36.18
N SER A 129 -19.34 -6.15 -36.15
CA SER A 129 -19.53 -4.78 -35.66
C SER A 129 -19.23 -4.67 -34.16
N LEU A 130 -19.80 -5.57 -33.35
CA LEU A 130 -19.57 -5.61 -31.90
C LEU A 130 -18.09 -5.81 -31.56
N LYS A 131 -17.38 -6.68 -32.30
CA LYS A 131 -15.94 -6.87 -32.14
C LYS A 131 -15.16 -5.58 -32.37
N LYS A 132 -15.51 -4.79 -33.40
CA LYS A 132 -14.88 -3.48 -33.65
C LYS A 132 -15.12 -2.50 -32.51
N ASN A 133 -16.37 -2.41 -32.04
CA ASN A 133 -16.73 -1.53 -30.93
C ASN A 133 -16.01 -1.94 -29.65
N SER A 134 -15.93 -3.24 -29.36
CA SER A 134 -15.18 -3.77 -28.22
C SER A 134 -13.69 -3.41 -28.30
N MET A 135 -13.04 -3.56 -29.46
CA MET A 135 -11.64 -3.14 -29.64
C MET A 135 -11.45 -1.62 -29.47
N SER A 136 -12.41 -0.80 -29.90
CA SER A 136 -12.37 0.65 -29.69
C SER A 136 -12.46 1.00 -28.21
N MET A 137 -13.43 0.42 -27.51
CA MET A 137 -13.65 0.65 -26.09
C MET A 137 -12.48 0.17 -25.23
N SER A 138 -11.83 -0.96 -25.58
CA SER A 138 -10.62 -1.41 -24.90
C SER A 138 -9.47 -0.39 -25.02
N LYS A 139 -9.29 0.24 -26.19
CA LYS A 139 -8.26 1.29 -26.37
C LYS A 139 -8.58 2.55 -25.55
N GLU A 140 -9.84 2.96 -25.48
CA GLU A 140 -10.26 4.08 -24.64
C GLU A 140 -10.00 3.81 -23.16
N ILE A 141 -10.28 2.59 -22.69
CA ILE A 141 -9.96 2.16 -21.32
C ILE A 141 -8.46 2.21 -21.06
N GLU A 142 -7.63 1.72 -21.99
CA GLU A 142 -6.17 1.80 -21.88
C GLU A 142 -5.67 3.24 -21.78
N ASN A 143 -6.20 4.15 -22.62
CA ASN A 143 -5.86 5.57 -22.57
C ASN A 143 -6.25 6.20 -21.23
N ILE A 144 -7.50 6.00 -20.77
CA ILE A 144 -7.99 6.52 -19.48
C ILE A 144 -7.14 5.98 -18.32
N ASN A 145 -6.78 4.70 -18.36
CA ASN A 145 -5.90 4.11 -17.34
C ASN A 145 -4.51 4.76 -17.34
N SER A 146 -3.96 5.08 -18.51
CA SER A 146 -2.67 5.78 -18.60
C SER A 146 -2.73 7.20 -18.02
N GLU A 147 -3.85 7.91 -18.21
CA GLU A 147 -4.07 9.24 -17.62
C GLU A 147 -4.29 9.16 -16.11
N ASN A 148 -5.11 8.21 -15.64
CA ASN A 148 -5.30 7.95 -14.21
C ASN A 148 -3.98 7.62 -13.52
N SER A 149 -3.09 6.86 -14.16
CA SER A 149 -1.75 6.59 -13.63
C SER A 149 -0.94 7.88 -13.44
N LYS A 150 -1.06 8.87 -14.33
CA LYS A 150 -0.39 10.16 -14.19
C LYS A 150 -0.96 10.95 -13.01
N TYR A 151 -2.29 11.05 -12.91
CA TYR A 151 -2.94 11.74 -11.79
C TYR A 151 -2.61 11.12 -10.44
N ILE A 152 -2.55 9.78 -10.35
CA ILE A 152 -2.12 9.09 -9.13
C ILE A 152 -0.70 9.50 -8.73
N SER A 153 0.24 9.53 -9.69
CA SER A 153 1.63 9.94 -9.41
C SER A 153 1.74 11.41 -8.97
N GLU A 154 0.91 12.28 -9.54
CA GLU A 154 0.84 13.70 -9.16
C GLU A 154 0.28 13.88 -7.74
N ILE A 155 -0.78 13.16 -7.40
CA ILE A 155 -1.36 13.15 -6.05
C ILE A 155 -0.33 12.68 -5.02
N GLU A 156 0.45 11.65 -5.33
CA GLU A 156 1.49 11.14 -4.43
C GLU A 156 2.62 12.16 -4.21
N SER A 157 3.05 12.84 -5.28
CA SER A 157 4.00 13.96 -5.20
C SER A 157 3.48 15.12 -4.36
N LEU A 158 2.22 15.51 -4.56
CA LEU A 158 1.58 16.57 -3.76
C LEU A 158 1.43 16.17 -2.30
N LYS A 159 1.09 14.92 -2.01
CA LYS A 159 1.00 14.39 -0.65
C LYS A 159 2.35 14.45 0.08
N SER A 160 3.43 14.09 -0.63
CA SER A 160 4.79 14.22 -0.10
C SER A 160 5.15 15.68 0.22
N LYS A 161 4.85 16.61 -0.71
CA LYS A 161 5.05 18.05 -0.48
C LYS A 161 4.22 18.57 0.70
N HIS A 162 2.96 18.15 0.83
CA HIS A 162 2.11 18.55 1.94
C HIS A 162 2.68 18.08 3.29
N SER A 163 3.19 16.84 3.36
CA SER A 163 3.87 16.33 4.54
C SER A 163 5.12 17.16 4.90
N PHE A 164 5.89 17.60 3.91
CA PHE A 164 7.03 18.48 4.12
C PHE A 164 6.62 19.82 4.73
N TYR A 165 5.62 20.49 4.14
CA TYR A 165 5.15 21.79 4.63
C TYR A 165 4.53 21.71 6.03
N LEU A 166 3.85 20.60 6.38
CA LEU A 166 3.36 20.39 7.74
C LEU A 166 4.51 20.37 8.76
N ASN A 167 5.59 19.63 8.47
CA ASN A 167 6.76 19.60 9.35
C ASN A 167 7.41 20.98 9.48
N GLU A 168 7.48 21.75 8.38
CA GLU A 168 8.02 23.11 8.40
C GLU A 168 7.17 24.05 9.27
N ILE A 169 5.85 23.95 9.17
CA ILE A 169 4.92 24.70 10.03
C ILE A 169 5.12 24.33 11.51
N ASP A 170 5.29 23.05 11.84
CA ASP A 170 5.51 22.61 13.21
C ASP A 170 6.82 23.18 13.79
N VAL A 171 7.90 23.17 12.99
CA VAL A 171 9.18 23.77 13.38
C VAL A 171 9.05 25.27 13.61
N LEU A 172 8.37 25.99 12.71
CA LEU A 172 8.12 27.42 12.87
C LEU A 172 7.29 27.73 14.11
N ASN A 173 6.29 26.89 14.40
CA ASN A 173 5.43 27.07 15.58
C ASN A 173 6.22 26.89 16.88
N VAL A 174 7.09 25.87 16.95
CA VAL A 174 8.01 25.66 18.09
C VAL A 174 8.97 26.86 18.22
N SER A 175 9.54 27.34 17.12
CA SER A 175 10.45 28.49 17.11
C SER A 175 9.75 29.78 17.58
N SER A 176 8.51 30.01 17.13
CA SER A 176 7.70 31.16 17.53
C SER A 176 7.40 31.11 19.03
N LYS A 177 7.02 29.94 19.55
CA LYS A 177 6.78 29.76 20.97
C LYS A 177 8.02 30.06 21.80
N LEU A 178 9.17 29.49 21.41
CA LEU A 178 10.44 29.73 22.08
C LEU A 178 10.83 31.22 22.06
N SER A 179 10.60 31.92 20.95
CA SER A 179 10.85 33.35 20.85
C SER A 179 9.97 34.17 21.81
N ASN A 180 8.71 33.80 21.97
CA ASN A 180 7.81 34.47 22.92
C ASN A 180 8.27 34.24 24.37
N ASP A 181 8.64 33.00 24.71
CA ASP A 181 9.14 32.64 26.04
C ASP A 181 10.40 33.48 26.40
N PHE A 182 11.34 33.63 25.45
CA PHE A 182 12.52 34.50 25.63
C PHE A 182 12.18 35.99 25.75
N MET A 183 11.17 36.47 25.04
CA MET A 183 10.72 37.86 25.16
C MET A 183 10.15 38.14 26.56
N GLU A 184 9.32 37.24 27.08
CA GLU A 184 8.77 37.37 28.44
C GLU A 184 9.87 37.33 29.52
N GLU A 185 10.88 36.46 29.37
CA GLU A 185 12.01 36.39 30.30
C GLU A 185 12.84 37.69 30.27
N ASN A 186 13.10 38.23 29.07
CA ASN A 186 13.82 39.49 28.93
C ASN A 186 13.06 40.68 29.54
N GLU A 187 11.73 40.72 29.43
CA GLU A 187 10.92 41.73 30.11
C GLU A 187 11.05 41.63 31.64
N LYS A 188 11.01 40.41 32.20
CA LYS A 188 11.22 40.18 33.64
C LYS A 188 12.62 40.62 34.09
N LEU A 189 13.66 40.25 33.37
CA LEU A 189 15.04 40.66 33.66
C LEU A 189 15.22 42.18 33.59
N LYS A 190 14.54 42.85 32.65
CA LYS A 190 14.58 44.31 32.54
C LYS A 190 13.99 44.99 33.77
N ILE A 191 12.86 44.49 34.26
CA ILE A 191 12.23 44.97 35.50
C ILE A 191 13.17 44.78 36.70
N GLU A 192 13.83 43.62 36.79
CA GLU A 192 14.78 43.31 37.88
C GLU A 192 16.01 44.22 37.83
N ILE A 193 16.58 44.46 36.65
CA ILE A 193 17.69 45.40 36.44
C ILE A 193 17.30 46.82 36.87
N ASP A 194 16.10 47.29 36.52
CA ASP A 194 15.66 48.64 36.88
C ASP A 194 15.44 48.77 38.40
N ALA A 195 14.95 47.71 39.05
CA ALA A 195 14.90 47.64 40.52
C ALA A 195 16.30 47.68 41.14
N LEU A 196 17.25 46.88 40.64
CA LEU A 196 18.65 46.86 41.10
C LEU A 196 19.35 48.21 40.91
N LYS A 197 19.17 48.88 39.77
CA LYS A 197 19.71 50.22 39.54
C LYS A 197 19.22 51.24 40.56
N LYS A 198 17.94 51.15 40.95
CA LYS A 198 17.36 52.00 42.00
C LYS A 198 18.03 51.73 43.35
N TYR A 199 18.19 50.46 43.73
CA TYR A 199 18.93 50.08 44.94
C TYR A 199 20.38 50.57 44.92
N PHE A 200 21.09 50.37 43.81
CA PHE A 200 22.47 50.82 43.65
C PHE A 200 22.60 52.34 43.79
N SER A 201 21.65 53.10 43.21
CA SER A 201 21.63 54.56 43.36
C SER A 201 21.47 54.98 44.83
N THR A 202 20.59 54.32 45.59
CA THR A 202 20.45 54.58 47.03
C THR A 202 21.70 54.19 47.82
N PHE A 203 22.33 53.06 47.48
CA PHE A 203 23.58 52.59 48.09
C PHE A 203 24.74 53.56 47.81
N SER A 204 24.92 53.99 46.57
CA SER A 204 25.93 54.97 46.17
C SER A 204 25.76 56.30 46.91
N ASN A 205 24.52 56.77 47.08
CA ASN A 205 24.22 57.97 47.85
C ASN A 205 24.58 57.80 49.34
N SER A 206 24.28 56.64 49.93
CA SER A 206 24.71 56.35 51.30
C SER A 206 26.22 56.23 51.44
N SER A 207 26.91 55.65 50.46
CA SER A 207 28.37 55.56 50.43
C SER A 207 29.00 56.94 50.39
N ALA A 208 28.54 57.84 49.50
CA ALA A 208 29.06 59.20 49.43
C ALA A 208 28.85 59.98 50.74
N LYS A 209 27.71 59.78 51.42
CA LYS A 209 27.49 60.35 52.76
C LYS A 209 28.46 59.79 53.80
N LEU A 210 28.73 58.49 53.76
CA LEU A 210 29.71 57.85 54.64
C LEU A 210 31.12 58.39 54.36
N ASP A 211 31.53 58.48 53.09
CA ASP A 211 32.83 59.03 52.69
C ASP A 211 33.00 60.48 53.12
N ASN A 212 31.93 61.29 53.00
CA ASN A 212 31.92 62.65 53.52
C ASN A 212 32.06 62.67 55.05
N LEU A 213 31.35 61.80 55.77
CA LEU A 213 31.45 61.70 57.24
C LEU A 213 32.86 61.30 57.69
N LEU A 214 33.45 60.28 57.07
CA LEU A 214 34.80 59.81 57.36
C LEU A 214 35.87 60.82 56.93
N GLY A 215 35.67 61.52 55.82
CA GLY A 215 36.55 62.60 55.36
C GLY A 215 36.49 63.86 56.23
N LEU A 216 35.31 64.16 56.82
CA LEU A 216 35.13 65.17 57.84
C LEU A 216 35.75 64.78 59.18
N GLN A 217 36.03 63.49 59.39
CA GLN A 217 36.76 62.98 60.55
C GLN A 217 38.26 63.32 60.47
N ARG A 218 38.59 64.58 60.16
CA ARG A 218 39.86 65.18 60.55
C ARG A 218 39.77 65.54 62.03
N CYS A 219 40.34 64.66 62.85
CA CYS A 219 40.81 64.89 64.22
C CYS A 219 39.93 65.82 65.06
N VAL A 220 38.84 65.28 65.63
CA VAL A 220 38.21 65.88 66.81
C VAL A 220 39.11 65.56 68.01
N PHE A 221 40.20 66.31 68.13
CA PHE A 221 40.86 66.56 69.40
C PHE A 221 40.67 68.02 69.79
N ASP A 222 39.47 68.56 69.55
CA ASP A 222 39.07 69.76 70.25
C ASP A 222 38.82 69.39 71.73
N LYS A 223 39.92 69.31 72.48
CA LYS A 223 39.94 69.21 73.94
C LYS A 223 39.86 70.61 74.57
N ALA A 224 39.28 71.61 73.90
CA ALA A 224 39.00 72.90 74.54
C ALA A 224 37.75 72.83 75.45
N GLY A 225 37.79 71.95 76.46
CA GLY A 225 37.16 72.25 77.74
C GLY A 225 38.06 73.21 78.51
N LEU A 226 37.46 74.16 79.25
CA LEU A 226 38.15 75.19 80.05
C LEU A 226 39.36 74.62 80.82
N GLY A 227 40.57 74.74 80.25
CA GLY A 227 41.83 74.37 80.90
C GLY A 227 42.86 73.55 80.09
N TYR A 228 42.73 73.34 78.77
CA TYR A 228 43.73 72.60 77.99
C TYR A 228 44.71 73.52 77.24
N GLU A 229 46.01 73.44 77.55
CA GLU A 229 47.08 74.15 76.83
C GLU A 229 47.58 73.33 75.62
N GLU A 230 47.52 73.95 74.45
CA GLU A 230 47.59 73.29 73.14
C GLU A 230 49.00 73.08 72.58
N MET A 231 50.04 73.06 73.41
CA MET A 231 51.43 72.97 72.92
C MET A 231 52.20 71.84 73.59
N LYS A 232 52.07 70.60 73.07
CA LYS A 232 53.21 69.67 72.81
C LYS A 232 52.88 68.22 72.43
N ASN A 233 51.64 67.73 72.51
CA ASN A 233 51.37 66.28 72.32
C ASN A 233 50.32 65.97 71.25
N VAL A 234 50.50 66.46 70.02
CA VAL A 234 49.70 65.99 68.89
C VAL A 234 50.38 64.77 68.28
N GLU A 235 50.02 63.58 68.74
CA GLU A 235 50.32 62.35 68.01
C GLU A 235 49.44 62.31 66.76
N HIS A 236 50.04 62.58 65.61
CA HIS A 236 49.43 62.30 64.32
C HIS A 236 49.40 60.78 64.13
N PHE A 237 48.26 60.16 64.45
CA PHE A 237 48.02 58.79 64.05
C PHE A 237 47.97 58.72 62.52
N ASN A 238 48.82 57.86 61.94
CA ASN A 238 48.79 57.59 60.51
C ASN A 238 47.41 57.04 60.15
N ASN A 239 46.80 57.59 59.10
CA ASN A 239 45.53 57.11 58.56
C ASN A 239 45.65 55.61 58.24
N PHE A 240 44.99 54.76 59.03
CA PHE A 240 44.96 53.31 58.83
C PHE A 240 44.11 52.89 57.63
N PHE A 241 43.25 53.78 57.12
CA PHE A 241 42.45 53.54 55.94
C PHE A 241 43.15 54.10 54.71
N VAL A 242 43.95 53.26 54.06
CA VAL A 242 44.48 53.54 52.72
C VAL A 242 43.30 53.52 51.76
N LYS A 243 43.03 54.64 51.08
CA LYS A 243 42.14 54.63 49.90
C LYS A 243 42.76 53.69 48.88
N LYS A 244 42.07 52.58 48.60
CA LYS A 244 42.45 51.70 47.50
C LYS A 244 42.24 52.51 46.22
N ASN A 245 43.32 52.91 45.57
CA ASN A 245 43.24 53.42 44.21
C ASN A 245 42.76 52.25 43.34
N GLU A 246 41.60 52.40 42.72
CA GLU A 246 41.12 51.44 41.73
C GLU A 246 41.97 51.54 40.45
N PRO A 247 42.19 50.42 39.74
CA PRO A 247 42.98 50.34 38.52
C PRO A 247 42.33 51.03 37.31
#